data_AF-A0A0P8X5D9-F1
#
_entry.id   AF-A0A0P8X5D9-F1
#
_cell.length_a   1.000
_cell.length_b   1.000
_cell.length_c   1.000
_cell.angle_alpha   90.00
_cell.angle_beta   90.00
_cell.angle_gamma   90.00
#
_symmetry.space_group_name_H-M   'P 1'
#
loop_
_entity.id
_entity.type
_entity.pdbx_description
1 polymer ?
#
loop_
_entity_poly.entity_id
_entity_poly.type
_entity_poly.pdbx_seq_one_letter_code
_entity_poly.pdbx_strand_id
1 'polypeptide(L)'
;MNVIKSKNARAIALKEAFQYVSDMPQTIFDQLASPKVSPYYGFADIEISGVPSFAMFSNNDDFVVQAYFWKGADAYESTSLKLWTALARRSASILDVGAYSGVYSLAASKASPKSKIYAIEALDRVYSRLLINKAANSAANINCFNFAVSDCDSEIELLIYSGQDVLVSGSSTVPEACDREPHESKRVKSLSLDSFIQSNAIPNVGLIKIDAEGAEHLILKGAHKTISSALPDIICELLPAAKTNEIISLFGSLGYRYYKISESTMKLVEHLIPPVSVEAPDYNTFVSAKSKGELLHLLPGFEIITMD
;
A
#
# COMPACT_ATOMS: atom_id res chain seq x y z
N MET A 1 -24.56 -32.55 -39.80
CA MET A 1 -25.24 -31.44 -39.08
C MET A 1 -25.52 -31.76 -37.60
N ASN A 2 -26.05 -32.95 -37.25
CA ASN A 2 -26.36 -33.31 -35.85
C ASN A 2 -25.15 -33.49 -34.92
N VAL A 3 -24.04 -34.04 -35.41
CA VAL A 3 -22.81 -34.22 -34.60
C VAL A 3 -22.15 -32.90 -34.22
N ILE A 4 -22.18 -31.91 -35.12
CA ILE A 4 -21.63 -30.56 -34.86
C ILE A 4 -22.49 -29.83 -33.84
N LYS A 5 -23.82 -29.89 -33.97
CA LYS A 5 -24.74 -29.30 -32.99
C LYS A 5 -24.60 -29.94 -31.61
N SER A 6 -24.45 -31.27 -31.51
CA SER A 6 -24.28 -31.93 -30.21
C SER A 6 -22.93 -31.61 -29.57
N LYS A 7 -21.85 -31.54 -30.35
CA LYS A 7 -20.52 -31.14 -29.86
C LYS A 7 -20.46 -29.67 -29.44
N ASN A 8 -21.23 -28.80 -30.10
CA ASN A 8 -21.29 -27.37 -29.80
C ASN A 8 -22.37 -26.98 -28.78
N ALA A 9 -23.23 -27.91 -28.34
CA ALA A 9 -24.35 -27.60 -27.44
C ALA A 9 -23.90 -26.90 -26.14
N ARG A 10 -22.78 -27.33 -25.56
CA ARG A 10 -22.20 -26.68 -24.37
C ARG A 10 -21.70 -25.26 -24.67
N ALA A 11 -21.06 -25.04 -25.81
CA ALA A 11 -20.58 -23.71 -26.21
C ALA A 11 -21.75 -22.75 -26.51
N ILE A 12 -22.83 -23.26 -27.12
CA ILE A 12 -24.06 -22.51 -27.37
C ILE A 12 -24.74 -22.14 -26.03
N ALA A 13 -24.89 -23.09 -25.11
CA ALA A 13 -25.45 -22.85 -23.79
C ALA A 13 -24.62 -21.83 -22.98
N LEU A 14 -23.29 -21.90 -23.05
CA LEU A 14 -22.41 -20.91 -22.43
C LEU A 14 -22.57 -19.52 -23.06
N LYS A 15 -22.74 -19.43 -24.38
CA LYS A 15 -23.00 -18.17 -25.08
C LYS A 15 -24.35 -17.57 -24.67
N GLU A 16 -25.40 -18.38 -24.60
CA GLU A 16 -26.73 -17.96 -24.17
C GLU A 16 -26.73 -17.53 -22.70
N ALA A 17 -26.03 -18.26 -21.83
CA ALA A 17 -25.82 -17.85 -20.43
C ALA A 17 -25.05 -16.53 -20.33
N PHE A 18 -24.01 -16.34 -21.14
CA PHE A 18 -23.25 -15.08 -21.17
C PHE A 18 -24.11 -13.90 -21.65
N GLN A 19 -24.94 -14.11 -22.67
CA GLN A 19 -25.90 -13.10 -23.13
C GLN A 19 -26.91 -12.76 -22.04
N TYR A 20 -27.51 -13.77 -21.39
CA TYR A 20 -28.45 -13.59 -20.30
C TYR A 20 -27.85 -12.79 -19.13
N VAL A 21 -26.60 -13.11 -18.75
CA VAL A 21 -25.85 -12.36 -17.74
C VAL A 21 -25.61 -10.92 -18.21
N SER A 22 -25.15 -10.72 -19.46
CA SER A 22 -24.89 -9.39 -20.04
C SER A 22 -26.14 -8.49 -20.09
N ASP A 23 -27.33 -9.09 -20.20
CA ASP A 23 -28.61 -8.38 -20.24
C ASP A 23 -29.18 -8.10 -18.82
N MET A 24 -28.53 -8.59 -17.75
CA MET A 24 -28.97 -8.32 -16.37
C MET A 24 -28.76 -6.84 -15.99
N PRO A 25 -29.66 -6.26 -15.16
CA PRO A 25 -29.45 -4.95 -14.59
C PRO A 25 -28.14 -4.88 -13.78
N GLN A 26 -27.43 -3.75 -13.87
CA GLN A 26 -26.20 -3.50 -13.11
C GLN A 26 -26.38 -3.71 -11.60
N THR A 27 -27.56 -3.40 -11.06
CA THR A 27 -27.87 -3.60 -9.64
C THR A 27 -27.79 -5.06 -9.18
N ILE A 28 -28.00 -6.03 -10.06
CA ILE A 28 -27.80 -7.45 -9.75
C ILE A 28 -26.32 -7.76 -9.63
N PHE A 29 -25.49 -7.21 -10.53
CA PHE A 29 -24.04 -7.34 -10.44
C PHE A 29 -23.49 -6.68 -9.19
N ASP A 30 -24.00 -5.51 -8.80
CA ASP A 30 -23.61 -4.83 -7.57
C ASP A 30 -23.95 -5.67 -6.32
N GLN A 31 -25.06 -6.43 -6.35
CA GLN A 31 -25.42 -7.38 -5.29
C GLN A 31 -24.50 -8.61 -5.26
N LEU A 32 -24.12 -9.11 -6.43
CA LEU A 32 -23.22 -10.25 -6.57
C LEU A 32 -21.75 -9.88 -6.28
N ALA A 33 -21.39 -8.61 -6.47
CA ALA A 33 -20.06 -8.04 -6.24
C ALA A 33 -19.78 -7.80 -4.75
N SER A 34 -19.97 -8.84 -3.96
CA SER A 34 -19.79 -8.84 -2.52
C SER A 34 -19.03 -10.10 -2.10
N PRO A 35 -17.91 -9.96 -1.37
CA PRO A 35 -17.14 -11.10 -0.84
C PRO A 35 -17.97 -12.05 0.04
N LYS A 36 -19.09 -11.56 0.60
CA LYS A 36 -20.01 -12.37 1.41
C LYS A 36 -20.96 -13.22 0.57
N VAL A 37 -21.34 -12.73 -0.61
CA VAL A 37 -22.33 -13.38 -1.50
C VAL A 37 -21.63 -14.28 -2.51
N SER A 38 -20.51 -13.81 -3.04
CA SER A 38 -19.70 -14.49 -4.04
C SER A 38 -18.25 -14.48 -3.56
N PRO A 39 -17.80 -15.47 -2.76
CA PRO A 39 -16.43 -15.44 -2.26
C PRO A 39 -15.42 -15.72 -3.40
N TYR A 40 -14.28 -15.04 -3.37
CA TYR A 40 -13.24 -15.19 -4.38
C TYR A 40 -11.98 -15.87 -3.83
N TYR A 41 -11.54 -16.95 -4.46
CA TYR A 41 -10.35 -17.72 -4.10
C TYR A 41 -9.44 -17.89 -5.31
N GLY A 42 -8.30 -17.19 -5.34
CA GLY A 42 -7.39 -17.25 -6.49
C GLY A 42 -6.57 -15.98 -6.70
N PHE A 43 -5.95 -15.88 -7.86
CA PHE A 43 -5.18 -14.72 -8.30
C PHE A 43 -6.04 -13.78 -9.13
N ALA A 44 -6.22 -12.54 -8.66
CA ALA A 44 -6.83 -11.48 -9.45
C ALA A 44 -5.75 -10.59 -10.08
N ASP A 45 -6.06 -10.05 -11.26
CA ASP A 45 -5.25 -9.04 -11.90
C ASP A 45 -5.45 -7.69 -11.21
N ILE A 46 -4.34 -7.03 -10.91
CA ILE A 46 -4.27 -5.71 -10.31
C ILE A 46 -3.87 -4.73 -11.41
N GLU A 47 -4.79 -3.80 -11.71
CA GLU A 47 -4.65 -2.83 -12.79
C GLU A 47 -4.58 -1.42 -12.22
N ILE A 48 -3.38 -0.84 -12.26
CA ILE A 48 -3.12 0.56 -11.88
C ILE A 48 -2.78 1.31 -13.15
N SER A 49 -3.51 2.39 -13.44
CA SER A 49 -3.29 3.14 -14.69
C SER A 49 -1.85 3.61 -14.82
N GLY A 50 -1.23 3.28 -15.96
CA GLY A 50 0.17 3.61 -16.24
C GLY A 50 1.21 2.64 -15.68
N VAL A 51 0.79 1.50 -15.11
CA VAL A 51 1.67 0.43 -14.61
C VAL A 51 1.28 -0.89 -15.28
N PRO A 52 2.24 -1.73 -15.71
CA PRO A 52 1.92 -3.08 -16.16
C PRO A 52 1.16 -3.86 -15.08
N SER A 53 0.10 -4.59 -15.46
CA SER A 53 -0.68 -5.36 -14.49
C SER A 53 0.14 -6.45 -13.81
N PHE A 54 -0.33 -6.86 -12.64
CA PHE A 54 0.29 -7.89 -11.83
C PHE A 54 -0.75 -8.68 -11.06
N ALA A 55 -0.44 -9.93 -10.70
CA ALA A 55 -1.38 -10.82 -10.04
C ALA A 55 -1.23 -10.77 -8.52
N MET A 56 -2.33 -10.74 -7.77
CA MET A 56 -2.31 -10.92 -6.31
C MET A 56 -3.34 -11.98 -5.88
N PHE A 57 -2.94 -12.82 -4.92
CA PHE A 57 -3.75 -13.90 -4.39
C PHE A 57 -4.70 -13.39 -3.31
N SER A 58 -5.95 -13.85 -3.35
CA SER A 58 -6.94 -13.71 -2.29
C SER A 58 -7.52 -15.08 -1.92
N ASN A 59 -7.68 -15.32 -0.62
CA ASN A 59 -8.45 -16.45 -0.08
C ASN A 59 -9.80 -15.95 0.46
N ASN A 60 -10.43 -15.03 -0.26
CA ASN A 60 -11.56 -14.22 0.15
C ASN A 60 -11.32 -13.38 1.42
N ASP A 61 -10.06 -13.01 1.66
CA ASP A 61 -9.58 -12.44 2.91
C ASP A 61 -8.80 -11.13 2.74
N ASP A 62 -8.33 -10.84 1.52
CA ASP A 62 -7.53 -9.66 1.20
C ASP A 62 -8.41 -8.56 0.58
N PHE A 63 -8.65 -7.49 1.33
CA PHE A 63 -9.52 -6.39 0.94
C PHE A 63 -8.98 -5.60 -0.27
N VAL A 64 -7.67 -5.52 -0.44
CA VAL A 64 -7.04 -4.85 -1.59
C VAL A 64 -7.36 -5.64 -2.84
N VAL A 65 -7.11 -6.96 -2.83
CA VAL A 65 -7.41 -7.82 -3.98
C VAL A 65 -8.90 -7.86 -4.28
N GLN A 66 -9.75 -7.87 -3.25
CA GLN A 66 -11.20 -7.78 -3.42
C GLN A 66 -11.63 -6.47 -4.07
N ALA A 67 -11.02 -5.33 -3.72
CA ALA A 67 -11.32 -4.05 -4.34
C ALA A 67 -11.08 -4.11 -5.85
N TYR A 68 -9.92 -4.61 -6.29
CA TYR A 68 -9.62 -4.75 -7.72
C TYR A 68 -10.50 -5.79 -8.42
N PHE A 69 -10.71 -6.95 -7.80
CA PHE A 69 -11.52 -8.02 -8.41
C PHE A 69 -12.97 -7.56 -8.66
N TRP A 70 -13.57 -6.84 -7.71
CA TRP A 70 -14.99 -6.44 -7.80
C TRP A 70 -15.22 -5.09 -8.47
N LYS A 71 -14.30 -4.14 -8.34
CA LYS A 71 -14.48 -2.76 -8.82
C LYS A 71 -13.60 -2.41 -10.01
N GLY A 72 -12.65 -3.27 -10.38
CA GLY A 72 -11.80 -3.13 -11.56
C GLY A 72 -10.55 -2.28 -11.34
N ALA A 73 -10.05 -1.69 -12.43
CA ALA A 73 -8.84 -0.88 -12.42
C ALA A 73 -8.96 0.32 -11.47
N ASP A 74 -7.82 0.70 -10.87
CA ASP A 74 -7.71 1.87 -9.98
C ASP A 74 -8.66 1.84 -8.75
N ALA A 75 -9.13 0.66 -8.33
CA ALA A 75 -10.14 0.50 -7.29
C ALA A 75 -9.68 0.73 -5.85
N TYR A 76 -8.37 0.76 -5.60
CA TYR A 76 -7.77 0.91 -4.28
C TYR A 76 -6.72 2.02 -4.34
N GLU A 77 -6.78 2.98 -3.40
CA GLU A 77 -5.80 4.07 -3.23
C GLU A 77 -5.22 4.61 -4.55
N SER A 78 -6.11 4.93 -5.48
CA SER A 78 -5.79 5.22 -6.88
C SER A 78 -4.73 6.31 -7.01
N THR A 79 -4.94 7.44 -6.33
CA THR A 79 -4.04 8.60 -6.43
C THR A 79 -2.72 8.29 -5.75
N SER A 80 -2.74 7.66 -4.58
CA SER A 80 -1.52 7.30 -3.85
C SER A 80 -0.66 6.29 -4.61
N LEU A 81 -1.23 5.26 -5.23
CA LEU A 81 -0.48 4.30 -6.04
C LEU A 81 0.08 4.90 -7.33
N LYS A 82 -0.65 5.82 -7.96
CA LYS A 82 -0.14 6.59 -9.13
C LYS A 82 1.02 7.49 -8.72
N LEU A 83 0.92 8.15 -7.57
CA LEU A 83 2.00 8.98 -7.03
C LEU A 83 3.22 8.12 -6.70
N TRP A 84 3.02 7.04 -5.95
CA TRP A 84 4.03 6.08 -5.56
C TRP A 84 4.81 5.55 -6.76
N THR A 85 4.12 5.13 -7.81
CA THR A 85 4.76 4.56 -9.02
C THR A 85 5.48 5.61 -9.86
N ALA A 86 5.01 6.86 -9.87
CA ALA A 86 5.73 7.98 -10.49
C ALA A 86 7.05 8.27 -9.76
N LEU A 87 7.03 8.30 -8.43
CA LEU A 87 8.22 8.49 -7.60
C LEU A 87 9.18 7.29 -7.69
N ALA A 88 8.65 6.06 -7.70
CA ALA A 88 9.43 4.83 -7.75
C ALA A 88 10.35 4.76 -8.98
N ARG A 89 9.91 5.27 -10.14
CA ARG A 89 10.70 5.33 -11.39
C ARG A 89 12.00 6.12 -11.27
N ARG A 90 12.14 6.92 -10.22
CA ARG A 90 13.29 7.81 -10.00
C ARG A 90 14.12 7.43 -8.78
N SER A 91 13.74 6.37 -8.07
CA SER A 91 14.35 5.95 -6.83
C SER A 91 15.10 4.65 -7.01
N ALA A 92 16.39 4.63 -6.68
CA ALA A 92 17.21 3.42 -6.79
C ALA A 92 16.86 2.39 -5.71
N SER A 93 16.65 2.86 -4.47
CA SER A 93 16.23 2.05 -3.34
C SER A 93 14.90 2.60 -2.80
N ILE A 94 13.94 1.70 -2.59
CA ILE A 94 12.58 1.99 -2.16
C ILE A 94 12.25 1.15 -0.94
N LEU A 95 11.75 1.76 0.13
CA LEU A 95 11.30 1.06 1.34
C LEU A 95 9.78 1.06 1.40
N ASP A 96 9.18 -0.10 1.63
CA ASP A 96 7.74 -0.29 1.82
C ASP A 96 7.54 -0.88 3.22
N VAL A 97 7.25 -0.02 4.20
CA VAL A 97 7.10 -0.38 5.61
C VAL A 97 5.63 -0.57 5.92
N GLY A 98 5.26 -1.77 6.39
CA GLY A 98 3.86 -2.20 6.42
C GLY A 98 3.39 -2.68 5.06
N ALA A 99 4.24 -3.46 4.38
CA ALA A 99 4.01 -3.86 3.00
C ALA A 99 2.74 -4.71 2.80
N TYR A 100 2.15 -5.25 3.87
CA TYR A 100 0.93 -6.03 3.86
C TYR A 100 1.00 -7.17 2.83
N SER A 101 0.05 -7.27 1.90
CA SER A 101 0.07 -8.26 0.80
C SER A 101 0.88 -7.82 -0.43
N GLY A 102 1.48 -6.63 -0.40
CA GLY A 102 2.51 -6.19 -1.35
C GLY A 102 2.05 -5.33 -2.51
N VAL A 103 0.86 -4.70 -2.46
CA VAL A 103 0.35 -3.88 -3.58
C VAL A 103 1.30 -2.74 -3.96
N TYR A 104 1.81 -2.00 -2.97
CA TYR A 104 2.77 -0.91 -3.18
C TYR A 104 4.12 -1.43 -3.69
N SER A 105 4.66 -2.48 -3.07
CA SER A 105 5.89 -3.15 -3.51
C SER A 105 5.82 -3.67 -4.95
N LEU A 106 4.72 -4.33 -5.34
CA LEU A 106 4.53 -4.87 -6.69
C LEU A 106 4.30 -3.76 -7.71
N ALA A 107 3.52 -2.74 -7.38
CA ALA A 107 3.33 -1.57 -8.23
C ALA A 107 4.68 -0.88 -8.52
N ALA A 108 5.51 -0.65 -7.49
CA ALA A 108 6.86 -0.11 -7.67
C ALA A 108 7.75 -1.03 -8.51
N SER A 109 7.71 -2.34 -8.28
CA SER A 109 8.47 -3.33 -9.06
C SER A 109 8.12 -3.29 -10.55
N LYS A 110 6.83 -3.24 -10.89
CA LYS A 110 6.35 -3.15 -12.28
C LYS A 110 6.65 -1.80 -12.92
N ALA A 111 6.50 -0.70 -12.18
CA ALA A 111 6.78 0.64 -12.66
C ALA A 111 8.29 0.90 -12.84
N SER A 112 9.13 0.30 -12.00
CA SER A 112 10.58 0.47 -12.01
C SER A 112 11.32 -0.85 -11.76
N PRO A 113 11.47 -1.71 -12.79
CA PRO A 113 12.16 -3.00 -12.66
C PRO A 113 13.64 -2.90 -12.27
N LYS A 114 14.25 -1.70 -12.37
CA LYS A 114 15.64 -1.43 -12.00
C LYS A 114 15.81 -1.04 -10.54
N SER A 115 14.75 -0.58 -9.88
CA SER A 115 14.78 -0.21 -8.46
C SER A 115 14.87 -1.45 -7.59
N LYS A 116 15.57 -1.36 -6.46
CA LYS A 116 15.53 -2.34 -5.38
C LYS A 116 14.45 -1.95 -4.40
N ILE A 117 13.47 -2.82 -4.20
CA ILE A 117 12.41 -2.63 -3.21
C ILE A 117 12.72 -3.48 -1.99
N TYR A 118 12.54 -2.90 -0.80
CA TYR A 118 12.66 -3.58 0.49
C TYR A 118 11.30 -3.50 1.18
N ALA A 119 10.57 -4.61 1.10
CA ALA A 119 9.21 -4.77 1.60
C ALA A 119 9.26 -5.38 3.01
N ILE A 120 8.74 -4.68 4.00
CA ILE A 120 8.85 -5.04 5.41
C ILE A 120 7.44 -5.25 5.96
N GLU A 121 7.17 -6.45 6.46
CA GLU A 121 5.89 -6.84 7.06
C GLU A 121 6.11 -7.62 8.35
N ALA A 122 5.52 -7.16 9.45
CA ALA A 122 5.78 -7.69 10.78
C ALA A 122 5.08 -9.03 11.04
N LEU A 123 3.88 -9.24 10.48
CA LEU A 123 3.01 -10.35 10.83
C LEU A 123 3.20 -11.54 9.88
N ASP A 124 3.68 -12.67 10.39
CA ASP A 124 4.10 -13.84 9.58
C ASP A 124 3.06 -14.32 8.56
N ARG A 125 1.77 -14.33 8.93
CA ARG A 125 0.69 -14.76 8.01
C ARG A 125 0.49 -13.78 6.83
N VAL A 126 0.66 -12.48 7.09
CA VAL A 126 0.57 -11.43 6.07
C VAL A 126 1.86 -11.41 5.23
N TYR A 127 3.01 -11.53 5.88
CA TYR A 127 4.30 -11.70 5.21
C TYR A 127 4.32 -12.91 4.27
N SER A 128 3.69 -14.02 4.66
CA SER A 128 3.55 -15.19 3.78
C SER A 128 2.73 -14.88 2.53
N ARG A 129 1.70 -14.02 2.64
CA ARG A 129 0.92 -13.54 1.48
C ARG A 129 1.78 -12.66 0.56
N LEU A 130 2.57 -11.75 1.12
CA LEU A 130 3.54 -10.95 0.36
C LEU A 130 4.51 -11.84 -0.45
N LEU A 131 5.03 -12.92 0.15
CA LEU A 131 5.92 -13.85 -0.54
C LEU A 131 5.22 -14.57 -1.70
N ILE A 132 3.97 -15.01 -1.52
CA ILE A 132 3.16 -15.64 -2.58
C ILE A 132 2.98 -14.66 -3.75
N ASN A 133 2.58 -13.41 -3.47
CA ASN A 133 2.33 -12.41 -4.49
C ASN A 133 3.63 -12.00 -5.21
N LYS A 134 4.75 -11.87 -4.49
CA LYS A 134 6.07 -11.67 -5.09
C LYS A 134 6.43 -12.80 -6.05
N ALA A 135 6.24 -14.06 -5.63
CA ALA A 135 6.57 -15.23 -6.42
C ALA A 135 5.71 -15.33 -7.69
N ALA A 136 4.40 -15.09 -7.59
CA ALA A 136 3.47 -15.11 -8.71
C ALA A 136 3.86 -14.10 -9.82
N ASN A 137 4.52 -13.01 -9.45
CA ASN A 137 4.93 -11.96 -10.39
C ASN A 137 6.38 -12.06 -10.86
N SER A 138 7.13 -13.09 -10.40
CA SER A 138 8.57 -13.19 -10.65
C SER A 138 9.33 -11.90 -10.32
N ALA A 139 8.89 -11.20 -9.26
CA ALA A 139 9.42 -9.88 -8.89
C ALA A 139 10.76 -10.01 -8.15
N ALA A 140 11.83 -10.25 -8.92
CA ALA A 140 13.17 -10.51 -8.41
C ALA A 140 13.83 -9.29 -7.73
N ASN A 141 13.35 -8.08 -8.02
CA ASN A 141 13.87 -6.84 -7.45
C ASN A 141 13.22 -6.44 -6.11
N ILE A 142 12.25 -7.22 -5.61
CA ILE A 142 11.67 -7.06 -4.28
C ILE A 142 12.43 -7.94 -3.29
N ASN A 143 12.83 -7.39 -2.16
CA ASN A 143 13.46 -8.08 -1.04
C ASN A 143 12.50 -8.00 0.15
N CYS A 144 11.99 -9.14 0.62
CA CYS A 144 10.98 -9.18 1.69
C CYS A 144 11.65 -9.46 3.03
N PHE A 145 11.21 -8.77 4.07
CA PHE A 145 11.70 -8.94 5.44
C PHE A 145 10.54 -9.07 6.43
N ASN A 146 10.70 -9.96 7.40
CA ASN A 146 9.69 -10.24 8.42
C ASN A 146 10.13 -9.74 9.79
N PHE A 147 9.91 -8.45 10.02
CA PHE A 147 10.11 -7.76 11.30
C PHE A 147 9.28 -6.48 11.32
N ALA A 148 9.00 -5.95 12.51
CA ALA A 148 8.41 -4.63 12.68
C ALA A 148 9.45 -3.52 12.55
N VAL A 149 9.03 -2.33 12.16
CA VAL A 149 9.90 -1.15 12.16
C VAL A 149 9.50 -0.25 13.32
N SER A 150 10.47 0.24 14.08
CA SER A 150 10.23 1.16 15.20
C SER A 150 11.46 2.05 15.44
N ASP A 151 11.56 2.69 16.60
CA ASP A 151 12.72 3.49 17.00
C ASP A 151 13.84 2.68 17.67
N CYS A 152 13.70 1.35 17.74
CA CYS A 152 14.63 0.47 18.44
C CYS A 152 14.82 -0.91 17.78
N ASP A 153 16.00 -1.48 18.05
CA ASP A 153 16.38 -2.85 17.70
C ASP A 153 16.12 -3.75 18.91
N SER A 154 14.89 -4.27 19.02
CA SER A 154 14.47 -5.09 20.17
C SER A 154 13.32 -6.01 19.79
N GLU A 155 12.83 -6.81 20.73
CA GLU A 155 11.51 -7.42 20.59
C GLU A 155 10.45 -6.47 21.15
N ILE A 156 9.38 -6.26 20.39
CA ILE A 156 8.24 -5.41 20.77
C ILE A 156 6.95 -6.21 20.71
N GLU A 157 5.90 -5.69 21.35
CA GLU A 157 4.57 -6.25 21.24
C GLU A 157 3.85 -5.63 20.02
N LEU A 158 3.28 -6.50 19.19
CA LEU A 158 2.38 -6.15 18.09
C LEU A 158 0.96 -6.53 18.50
N LEU A 159 0.06 -5.55 18.47
CA LEU A 159 -1.35 -5.70 18.82
C LEU A 159 -2.15 -5.94 17.54
N ILE A 160 -2.96 -6.99 17.56
CA ILE A 160 -3.73 -7.46 16.42
C ILE A 160 -5.21 -7.30 16.75
N TYR A 161 -5.91 -6.44 16.02
CA TYR A 161 -7.31 -6.09 16.30
C TYR A 161 -8.32 -6.80 15.38
N SER A 162 -7.86 -7.44 14.31
CA SER A 162 -8.70 -8.22 13.39
C SER A 162 -8.60 -9.73 13.66
N GLY A 163 -9.73 -10.42 13.49
CA GLY A 163 -9.81 -11.87 13.64
C GLY A 163 -9.15 -12.65 12.49
N GLN A 164 -9.14 -13.97 12.60
CA GLN A 164 -8.45 -14.86 11.64
C GLN A 164 -9.16 -15.01 10.28
N ASP A 165 -10.41 -14.58 10.15
CA ASP A 165 -11.22 -14.72 8.92
C ASP A 165 -10.86 -13.69 7.83
N VAL A 166 -10.03 -12.70 8.16
CA VAL A 166 -9.52 -11.68 7.24
C VAL A 166 -8.01 -11.70 7.23
N LEU A 167 -7.42 -11.31 6.10
CA LEU A 167 -5.99 -11.04 6.05
C LEU A 167 -5.74 -9.80 6.90
N VAL A 168 -5.15 -10.01 8.07
CA VAL A 168 -5.10 -9.02 9.14
C VAL A 168 -4.48 -7.69 8.73
N SER A 169 -5.29 -6.65 8.78
CA SER A 169 -4.93 -5.23 8.69
C SER A 169 -5.18 -4.53 10.04
N GLY A 170 -4.77 -3.26 10.17
CA GLY A 170 -5.03 -2.50 11.39
C GLY A 170 -4.15 -2.89 12.58
N SER A 171 -3.07 -3.64 12.39
CA SER A 171 -2.22 -4.09 13.50
C SER A 171 -1.21 -3.01 13.86
N SER A 172 -1.09 -2.70 15.15
CA SER A 172 -0.26 -1.59 15.62
C SER A 172 0.66 -2.01 16.77
N THR A 173 1.81 -1.38 16.87
CA THR A 173 2.69 -1.49 18.05
C THR A 173 2.40 -0.42 19.10
N VAL A 174 1.39 0.43 18.84
CA VAL A 174 0.95 1.52 19.71
C VAL A 174 -0.43 1.15 20.28
N PRO A 175 -0.57 0.93 21.60
CA PRO A 175 -1.86 0.58 22.21
C PRO A 175 -2.97 1.59 21.95
N GLU A 176 -2.63 2.88 21.91
CA GLU A 176 -3.56 3.99 21.68
C GLU A 176 -4.04 4.13 20.23
N ALA A 177 -3.57 3.26 19.32
CA ALA A 177 -4.01 3.28 17.92
C ALA A 177 -5.45 2.78 17.73
N CYS A 178 -5.99 2.00 18.67
CA CYS A 178 -7.36 1.50 18.58
C CYS A 178 -8.01 1.47 19.97
N ASP A 179 -9.22 2.04 20.08
CA ASP A 179 -10.03 2.03 21.32
C ASP A 179 -10.63 0.65 21.64
N ARG A 180 -10.43 -0.36 20.78
CA ARG A 180 -10.92 -1.72 20.97
C ARG A 180 -9.84 -2.57 21.63
N GLU A 181 -10.25 -3.56 22.43
CA GLU A 181 -9.31 -4.57 22.93
C GLU A 181 -8.71 -5.38 21.76
N PRO A 182 -7.40 -5.67 21.80
CA PRO A 182 -6.77 -6.51 20.79
C PRO A 182 -7.35 -7.92 20.83
N HIS A 183 -7.56 -8.49 19.65
CA HIS A 183 -7.94 -9.89 19.50
C HIS A 183 -6.80 -10.84 19.90
N GLU A 184 -5.56 -10.44 19.57
CA GLU A 184 -4.34 -11.18 19.81
C GLU A 184 -3.19 -10.19 20.04
N SER A 185 -2.18 -10.57 20.83
CA SER A 185 -0.89 -9.86 20.85
C SER A 185 0.26 -10.83 20.58
N LYS A 186 1.28 -10.35 19.87
CA LYS A 186 2.43 -11.15 19.47
C LYS A 186 3.73 -10.39 19.71
N ARG A 187 4.73 -11.08 20.26
CA ARG A 187 6.10 -10.57 20.32
C ARG A 187 6.76 -10.73 18.95
N VAL A 188 7.22 -9.62 18.38
CA VAL A 188 7.89 -9.58 17.08
C VAL A 188 9.24 -8.89 17.20
N LYS A 189 10.19 -9.31 16.37
CA LYS A 189 11.46 -8.58 16.21
C LYS A 189 11.16 -7.21 15.61
N SER A 190 11.81 -6.18 16.13
CA SER A 190 11.81 -4.82 15.60
C SER A 190 13.21 -4.38 15.23
N LEU A 191 13.33 -3.56 14.18
CA LEU A 191 14.53 -2.82 13.82
C LEU A 191 14.20 -1.35 13.52
N SER A 192 15.13 -0.45 13.82
CA SER A 192 15.09 0.90 13.27
C SER A 192 15.41 0.91 11.77
N LEU A 193 14.88 1.87 11.01
CA LEU A 193 15.25 1.98 9.59
C LEU A 193 16.73 2.29 9.43
N ASP A 194 17.31 3.14 10.26
CA ASP A 194 18.74 3.46 10.20
C ASP A 194 19.62 2.23 10.41
N SER A 195 19.31 1.37 11.41
CA SER A 195 20.07 0.13 11.64
C SER A 195 19.87 -0.89 10.51
N PHE A 196 18.65 -1.03 10.01
CA PHE A 196 18.34 -1.91 8.88
C PHE A 196 19.08 -1.49 7.60
N ILE A 197 19.02 -0.20 7.25
CA ILE A 197 19.70 0.37 6.08
C ILE A 197 21.21 0.19 6.19
N GLN A 198 21.78 0.49 7.37
CA GLN A 198 23.21 0.35 7.61
C GLN A 198 23.67 -1.12 7.48
N SER A 199 22.97 -2.05 8.14
CA SER A 199 23.32 -3.47 8.15
C SER A 199 23.20 -4.15 6.78
N ASN A 200 22.27 -3.68 5.94
CA ASN A 200 22.08 -4.20 4.59
C ASN A 200 22.82 -3.39 3.51
N ALA A 201 23.58 -2.37 3.92
CA ALA A 201 24.30 -1.46 3.02
C ALA A 201 23.41 -0.90 1.90
N ILE A 202 22.18 -0.49 2.24
CA ILE A 202 21.19 0.01 1.27
C ILE A 202 21.61 1.41 0.82
N PRO A 203 21.97 1.62 -0.47
CA PRO A 203 22.41 2.93 -0.93
C PRO A 203 21.23 3.80 -1.33
N ASN A 204 21.33 5.11 -1.07
CA ASN A 204 20.47 6.14 -1.67
C ASN A 204 18.97 5.81 -1.60
N VAL A 205 18.43 5.66 -0.39
CA VAL A 205 16.98 5.52 -0.18
C VAL A 205 16.31 6.80 -0.68
N GLY A 206 15.56 6.68 -1.78
CA GLY A 206 14.92 7.83 -2.44
C GLY A 206 13.41 7.92 -2.20
N LEU A 207 12.80 6.83 -1.74
CA LEU A 207 11.36 6.73 -1.56
C LEU A 207 11.02 5.76 -0.40
N ILE A 208 10.11 6.17 0.47
CA ILE A 208 9.64 5.39 1.62
C ILE A 208 8.11 5.44 1.69
N LYS A 209 7.44 4.30 1.79
CA LYS A 209 6.05 4.20 2.27
C LYS A 209 6.08 3.77 3.73
N ILE A 210 5.27 4.40 4.56
CA ILE A 210 5.06 4.03 5.96
C ILE A 210 3.56 3.83 6.19
N ASP A 211 3.21 2.62 6.57
CA ASP A 211 1.85 2.21 6.90
C ASP A 211 1.91 1.34 8.15
N ALA A 212 1.81 1.95 9.33
CA ALA A 212 2.09 1.27 10.58
C ALA A 212 1.03 1.53 11.64
N GLU A 213 -0.17 1.92 11.20
CA GLU A 213 -1.38 1.97 11.99
C GLU A 213 -1.15 2.74 13.32
N GLY A 214 -0.51 3.92 13.25
CA GLY A 214 -0.26 4.80 14.40
C GLY A 214 1.18 4.81 14.93
N ALA A 215 2.03 3.88 14.49
CA ALA A 215 3.44 3.81 14.87
C ALA A 215 4.37 4.70 14.02
N GLU A 216 3.84 5.56 13.15
CA GLU A 216 4.62 6.32 12.16
C GLU A 216 5.68 7.20 12.83
N HIS A 217 5.36 7.84 13.96
CA HIS A 217 6.30 8.68 14.71
C HIS A 217 7.54 7.91 15.20
N LEU A 218 7.37 6.66 15.67
CA LEU A 218 8.47 5.81 16.12
C LEU A 218 9.35 5.40 14.93
N ILE A 219 8.73 5.03 13.81
CA ILE A 219 9.44 4.67 12.58
C ILE A 219 10.25 5.86 12.06
N LEU A 220 9.65 7.06 12.00
CA LEU A 220 10.31 8.28 11.57
C LEU A 220 11.47 8.65 12.48
N LYS A 221 11.32 8.49 13.81
CA LYS A 221 12.40 8.66 14.77
C LYS A 221 13.54 7.66 14.53
N GLY A 222 13.22 6.39 14.27
CA GLY A 222 14.17 5.34 13.90
C GLY A 222 14.80 5.50 12.51
N ALA A 223 14.32 6.44 11.70
CA ALA A 223 14.79 6.75 10.35
C ALA A 223 15.50 8.11 10.25
N HIS A 224 15.71 8.79 11.38
CA HIS A 224 16.17 10.17 11.41
C HIS A 224 17.44 10.39 10.57
N LYS A 225 18.48 9.56 10.72
CA LYS A 225 19.75 9.78 9.99
C LYS A 225 19.55 9.61 8.49
N THR A 226 18.78 8.61 8.08
CA THR A 226 18.43 8.38 6.67
C THR A 226 17.67 9.56 6.11
N ILE A 227 16.62 10.03 6.79
CA ILE A 227 15.79 11.15 6.32
C ILE A 227 16.63 12.43 6.21
N SER A 228 17.42 12.76 7.24
CA SER A 228 18.26 13.96 7.23
C SER A 228 19.36 13.96 6.18
N SER A 229 19.87 12.78 5.77
CA SER A 229 21.00 12.69 4.84
C SER A 229 20.59 12.44 3.38
N ALA A 230 19.54 11.65 3.15
CA ALA A 230 19.11 11.24 1.81
C ALA A 230 17.92 12.07 1.29
N LEU A 231 17.19 12.75 2.17
CA LEU A 231 15.98 13.52 1.85
C LEU A 231 14.99 12.74 0.94
N PRO A 232 14.61 11.49 1.30
CA PRO A 232 13.69 10.70 0.49
C PRO A 232 12.32 11.37 0.36
N ASP A 233 11.61 11.08 -0.72
CA ASP A 233 10.16 11.28 -0.75
C ASP A 233 9.48 10.25 0.17
N ILE A 234 8.45 10.67 0.91
CA ILE A 234 7.78 9.80 1.88
C ILE A 234 6.27 9.86 1.63
N ILE A 235 5.62 8.70 1.59
CA ILE A 235 4.16 8.59 1.72
C ILE A 235 3.89 7.92 3.06
N CYS A 236 3.08 8.52 3.92
CA CYS A 236 2.75 7.95 5.22
C CYS A 236 1.27 8.10 5.57
N GLU A 237 0.73 7.11 6.26
CA GLU A 237 -0.61 7.17 6.83
C GLU A 237 -0.55 7.81 8.23
N LEU A 238 -0.76 9.13 8.28
CA LEU A 238 -0.69 9.86 9.55
C LEU A 238 -2.02 9.76 10.30
N LEU A 239 -2.13 8.74 11.15
CA LEU A 239 -3.29 8.55 12.03
C LEU A 239 -3.22 9.43 13.30
N PRO A 240 -4.35 9.65 14.00
CA PRO A 240 -4.38 10.48 15.21
C PRO A 240 -3.40 10.05 16.29
N ALA A 241 -3.11 8.76 16.38
CA ALA A 241 -2.17 8.19 17.35
C ALA A 241 -0.69 8.58 17.06
N ALA A 242 -0.37 9.09 15.86
CA ALA A 242 0.99 9.29 15.38
C ALA A 242 1.75 10.48 16.01
N LYS A 243 1.44 10.91 17.23
CA LYS A 243 2.12 11.99 17.99
C LYS A 243 2.72 13.11 17.10
N THR A 244 1.87 13.79 16.34
CA THR A 244 2.26 14.65 15.21
C THR A 244 3.26 15.77 15.54
N ASN A 245 3.39 16.19 16.80
CA ASN A 245 4.40 17.17 17.22
C ASN A 245 5.84 16.72 16.93
N GLU A 246 6.15 15.43 17.12
CA GLU A 246 7.48 14.88 16.83
C GLU A 246 7.76 14.89 15.32
N ILE A 247 6.74 14.57 14.53
CA ILE A 247 6.76 14.58 13.07
C ILE A 247 6.99 16.00 12.53
N ILE A 248 6.27 16.99 13.08
CA ILE A 248 6.45 18.42 12.76
C ILE A 248 7.91 18.84 12.98
N SER A 249 8.48 18.50 14.14
CA SER A 249 9.85 18.91 14.48
C SER A 249 10.88 18.29 13.53
N LEU A 250 10.73 17.00 13.19
CA LEU A 250 11.66 16.31 12.31
C LEU A 250 11.67 16.95 10.92
N PHE A 251 10.50 17.00 10.28
CA PHE A 251 10.37 17.44 8.89
C PHE A 251 10.56 18.95 8.72
N GLY A 252 10.08 19.76 9.67
CA GLY A 252 10.23 21.21 9.62
C GLY A 252 11.70 21.64 9.59
N SER A 253 12.57 20.96 10.34
CA SER A 253 14.01 21.26 10.36
C SER A 253 14.74 20.90 9.04
N LEU A 254 14.12 20.07 8.20
CA LEU A 254 14.71 19.52 6.97
C LEU A 254 14.07 20.11 5.69
N GLY A 255 13.17 21.09 5.83
CA GLY A 255 12.53 21.78 4.70
C GLY A 255 11.47 20.95 3.98
N TYR A 256 10.94 19.90 4.62
CA TYR A 256 9.84 19.11 4.09
C TYR A 256 8.52 19.86 4.15
N ARG A 257 7.68 19.64 3.13
CA ARG A 257 6.28 20.07 3.06
C ARG A 257 5.35 18.87 3.10
N TYR A 258 4.14 19.08 3.62
CA TYR A 258 3.09 18.07 3.70
C TYR A 258 2.06 18.30 2.61
N TYR A 259 1.64 17.24 1.95
CA TYR A 259 0.60 17.25 0.94
C TYR A 259 -0.41 16.15 1.25
N LYS A 260 -1.65 16.55 1.53
CA LYS A 260 -2.77 15.60 1.62
C LYS A 260 -3.05 15.06 0.23
N ILE A 261 -3.14 13.75 0.10
CA ILE A 261 -3.47 13.08 -1.16
C ILE A 261 -4.99 12.91 -1.22
N SER A 262 -5.61 13.36 -2.31
CA SER A 262 -7.04 13.10 -2.57
C SER A 262 -7.20 11.90 -3.49
N GLU A 263 -7.78 10.81 -2.98
CA GLU A 263 -7.91 9.54 -3.73
C GLU A 263 -8.88 9.63 -4.91
N SER A 264 -9.74 10.65 -4.94
CA SER A 264 -10.75 10.83 -5.99
C SER A 264 -10.37 11.85 -7.07
N THR A 265 -9.40 12.74 -6.82
CA THR A 265 -9.20 13.93 -7.68
C THR A 265 -7.79 14.10 -8.25
N MET A 266 -6.84 13.19 -7.99
CA MET A 266 -5.43 13.36 -8.39
C MET A 266 -4.80 14.68 -7.89
N LYS A 267 -5.27 15.15 -6.73
CA LYS A 267 -4.83 16.40 -6.09
C LYS A 267 -3.88 16.14 -4.94
N LEU A 268 -2.88 17.00 -4.83
CA LEU A 268 -1.97 17.14 -3.70
C LEU A 268 -2.22 18.50 -3.06
N VAL A 269 -2.80 18.52 -1.86
CA VAL A 269 -3.15 19.76 -1.14
C VAL A 269 -2.11 20.02 -0.06
N GLU A 270 -1.38 21.11 -0.15
CA GLU A 270 -0.35 21.48 0.83
C GLU A 270 -0.97 21.82 2.18
N HIS A 271 -0.30 21.40 3.26
CA HIS A 271 -0.65 21.77 4.63
C HIS A 271 0.59 22.23 5.40
N LEU A 272 0.40 23.21 6.29
CA LEU A 272 1.47 23.73 7.17
C LEU A 272 1.86 22.75 8.29
N ILE A 273 0.90 21.91 8.70
CA ILE A 273 1.09 20.86 9.70
C ILE A 273 0.68 19.52 9.09
N PRO A 274 1.24 18.39 9.56
CA PRO A 274 0.86 17.08 9.06
C PRO A 274 -0.65 16.86 9.19
N PRO A 275 -1.37 16.65 8.08
CA PRO A 275 -2.81 16.46 8.11
C PRO A 275 -3.13 15.07 8.65
N VAL A 276 -3.63 15.01 9.87
CA VAL A 276 -4.10 13.76 10.47
C VAL A 276 -5.35 13.28 9.73
N SER A 277 -5.32 12.02 9.31
CA SER A 277 -6.43 11.37 8.62
C SER A 277 -7.42 10.83 9.64
N VAL A 278 -8.68 11.27 9.57
CA VAL A 278 -9.76 10.79 10.46
C VAL A 278 -10.91 10.14 9.70
N GLU A 279 -10.98 10.32 8.37
CA GLU A 279 -12.05 9.81 7.52
C GLU A 279 -11.49 9.19 6.24
N ALA A 280 -12.04 8.03 5.87
CA ALA A 280 -11.77 7.39 4.58
C ALA A 280 -12.28 8.24 3.41
N PRO A 281 -11.69 8.13 2.20
CA PRO A 281 -10.57 7.25 1.83
C PRO A 281 -9.19 7.91 1.89
N ASP A 282 -9.13 9.20 2.25
CA ASP A 282 -7.90 10.00 2.12
C ASP A 282 -7.02 9.80 3.35
N TYR A 283 -6.34 8.66 3.46
CA TYR A 283 -5.47 8.34 4.61
C TYR A 283 -4.02 8.76 4.42
N ASN A 284 -3.51 8.70 3.19
CA ASN A 284 -2.11 8.94 2.89
C ASN A 284 -1.77 10.45 2.83
N THR A 285 -0.61 10.78 3.39
CA THR A 285 0.04 12.08 3.29
C THR A 285 1.36 11.91 2.55
N PHE A 286 1.56 12.73 1.52
CA PHE A 286 2.83 12.84 0.83
C PHE A 286 3.70 13.91 1.49
N VAL A 287 4.97 13.59 1.73
CA VAL A 287 5.93 14.46 2.41
C VAL A 287 7.18 14.55 1.53
N SER A 288 7.56 15.77 1.14
CA SER A 288 8.73 15.99 0.27
C SER A 288 9.44 17.32 0.55
N ALA A 289 10.76 17.31 0.43
CA ALA A 289 11.60 18.52 0.48
C ALA A 289 11.66 19.25 -0.88
N LYS A 290 11.18 18.63 -1.96
CA LYS A 290 11.25 19.18 -3.33
C LYS A 290 10.31 20.36 -3.52
N SER A 291 10.75 21.40 -4.21
CA SER A 291 9.94 22.59 -4.53
C SER A 291 8.70 22.23 -5.35
N LYS A 292 7.67 23.10 -5.31
CA LYS A 292 6.47 22.95 -6.15
C LYS A 292 6.82 22.77 -7.64
N GLY A 293 7.78 23.55 -8.13
CA GLY A 293 8.22 23.47 -9.54
C GLY A 293 8.85 22.12 -9.87
N GLU A 294 9.67 21.57 -8.97
CA GLU A 294 10.21 20.22 -9.11
C GLU A 294 9.08 19.18 -9.10
N LEU A 295 8.15 19.26 -8.15
CA LEU A 295 7.04 18.30 -8.06
C LEU A 295 6.13 18.34 -9.29
N LEU A 296 5.79 19.51 -9.81
CA LEU A 296 5.01 19.65 -11.06
C LEU A 296 5.71 19.04 -12.27
N HIS A 297 7.04 19.15 -12.33
CA HIS A 297 7.83 18.50 -13.38
C HIS A 297 7.88 16.97 -13.22
N LEU A 298 7.94 16.49 -11.97
CA LEU A 298 8.05 15.08 -11.64
C LEU A 298 6.73 14.31 -11.75
N LEU A 299 5.61 14.99 -11.52
CA LEU A 299 4.29 14.40 -11.35
C LEU A 299 3.31 14.96 -12.38
N PRO A 300 3.52 14.70 -13.69
CA PRO A 300 2.62 15.18 -14.72
C PRO A 300 1.22 14.61 -14.49
N GLY A 301 0.21 15.48 -14.54
CA GLY A 301 -1.19 15.12 -14.31
C GLY A 301 -1.67 15.23 -12.86
N PHE A 302 -0.77 15.50 -11.90
CA PHE A 302 -1.16 15.87 -10.55
C PHE A 302 -1.40 17.37 -10.45
N GLU A 303 -2.51 17.77 -9.83
CA GLU A 303 -2.77 19.16 -9.46
C GLU A 303 -2.21 19.41 -8.05
N ILE A 304 -1.25 20.33 -7.93
CA ILE A 304 -0.62 20.69 -6.65
C ILE A 304 -1.18 22.03 -6.18
N ILE A 305 -2.01 21.97 -5.15
CA ILE A 305 -2.64 23.12 -4.50
C ILE A 305 -1.75 23.54 -3.34
N THR A 306 -1.22 24.75 -3.40
CA THR A 306 -0.37 25.33 -2.34
C THR A 306 -1.20 26.28 -1.50
N MET A 307 -0.87 26.41 -0.22
CA MET A 307 -1.42 27.49 0.60
C MET A 307 -0.61 28.75 0.30
N ASP A 308 -1.29 29.80 -0.19
CA ASP A 308 -0.71 31.12 -0.46
C ASP A 308 -0.26 31.82 0.82
#